data_AF-A0A3M7DVN3-F1
#
_entry.id   AF-A0A3M7DVN3-F1
#
_cell.length_a   1.000
_cell.length_b   1.000
_cell.length_c   1.000
_cell.angle_alpha   90.00
_cell.angle_beta   90.00
_cell.angle_gamma   90.00
#
_symmetry.space_group_name_H-M   'P 1'
#
loop_
_entity.id
_entity.type
_entity.pdbx_description
1 polymer ?
#
loop_
_entity_poly.entity_id
_entity_poly.type
_entity_poly.pdbx_seq_one_letter_code
_entity_poly.pdbx_strand_id
1 'polypeptide(L)'
;MAAAAEESGPPDALFSAGSEASPEQAGSEGKDLTDAQLKEYDGSDPEKPLYLAINGTIYDVSIGRNFYGPGGHYGHFAGRDANRAWVTECWDSEAELTHDMRGVIDMFMPKYMDEELADAAEGKSSGDSNLAGLQEQSRKLVEKFGKPSKKERAKRKENDRPEAEKAMEQALGKWVSFFASSGKYPVVGKVLREEGWEKTAPEPPAVCESAMKKRPIRGGGKLDAVMNAPLKMGGDGGIMRDNDRDEL
;
A
#
# COMPACT_ATOMS: atom_id res chain seq x y z
N MET A 1 -15.57 -15.62 0.07
CA MET A 1 -16.13 -14.41 0.68
C MET A 1 -15.13 -13.30 0.47
N ALA A 2 -15.50 -12.28 -0.32
CA ALA A 2 -14.66 -11.13 -0.57
C ALA A 2 -14.47 -10.37 0.75
N ALA A 3 -13.24 -10.31 1.24
CA ALA A 3 -12.90 -9.40 2.32
C ALA A 3 -12.91 -7.99 1.74
N ALA A 4 -13.90 -7.20 2.17
CA ALA A 4 -13.90 -5.76 1.96
C ALA A 4 -12.62 -5.21 2.61
N ALA A 5 -11.77 -4.57 1.80
CA ALA A 5 -10.72 -3.73 2.32
C ALA A 5 -11.40 -2.62 3.13
N GLU A 6 -11.13 -2.53 4.42
CA GLU A 6 -11.41 -1.32 5.19
C GLU A 6 -10.68 -0.17 4.49
N GLU A 7 -11.45 0.80 4.00
CA GLU A 7 -10.92 2.05 3.47
C GLU A 7 -10.27 2.83 4.60
N SER A 8 -8.95 2.71 4.73
CA SER A 8 -8.09 3.55 5.57
C SER A 8 -7.87 4.95 4.96
N GLY A 9 -8.72 5.36 4.01
CA GLY A 9 -8.75 6.71 3.46
C GLY A 9 -9.50 7.68 4.38
N PRO A 10 -9.25 9.00 4.29
CA PRO A 10 -10.08 9.98 4.98
C PRO A 10 -11.54 9.73 4.58
N PRO A 11 -12.48 9.65 5.53
CA PRO A 11 -13.84 9.24 5.22
C PRO A 11 -14.49 10.19 4.21
N ASP A 12 -14.91 9.64 3.07
CA ASP A 12 -15.57 10.34 1.96
C ASP A 12 -16.78 11.18 2.44
N ALA A 13 -17.43 10.76 3.53
CA ALA A 13 -18.61 11.41 4.08
C ALA A 13 -18.35 12.78 4.74
N LEU A 14 -17.09 13.16 5.02
CA LEU A 14 -16.74 14.50 5.52
C LEU A 14 -16.32 15.48 4.40
N PHE A 15 -16.33 15.04 3.14
CA PHE A 15 -15.80 15.78 1.99
C PHE A 15 -16.84 16.05 0.88
N SER A 16 -18.14 16.13 1.24
CA SER A 16 -19.19 16.49 0.28
C SER A 16 -19.29 18.01 0.03
N ALA A 17 -18.71 18.39 -1.11
CA ALA A 17 -19.08 19.41 -2.09
C ALA A 17 -19.51 20.83 -1.63
N GLY A 18 -18.77 21.80 -2.17
CA GLY A 18 -19.20 23.19 -2.31
C GLY A 18 -18.47 23.92 -3.45
N SER A 19 -19.04 23.78 -4.65
CA SER A 19 -18.94 24.70 -5.81
C SER A 19 -17.80 24.57 -6.82
N GLU A 20 -18.23 24.67 -8.08
CA GLU A 20 -17.54 24.51 -9.35
C GLU A 20 -16.33 25.45 -9.53
N ALA A 21 -15.21 24.91 -10.03
CA ALA A 21 -14.17 25.71 -10.67
C ALA A 21 -13.62 24.98 -11.91
N SER A 22 -13.79 25.65 -13.04
CA SER A 22 -13.27 25.34 -14.38
C SER A 22 -11.74 25.18 -14.38
N PRO A 23 -11.13 24.34 -15.25
CA PRO A 23 -9.72 23.92 -15.16
C PRO A 23 -8.72 24.93 -15.74
N GLU A 24 -8.91 26.22 -15.51
CA GLU A 24 -7.98 27.25 -15.98
C GLU A 24 -8.02 28.48 -15.07
N GLN A 25 -7.44 28.43 -13.86
CA GLN A 25 -7.01 29.64 -13.15
C GLN A 25 -5.70 29.44 -12.39
N ALA A 26 -4.65 30.04 -12.95
CA ALA A 26 -3.39 30.37 -12.31
C ALA A 26 -3.60 31.35 -11.14
N GLY A 27 -2.82 31.21 -10.07
CA GLY A 27 -2.98 32.07 -8.90
C GLY A 27 -2.02 31.86 -7.72
N SER A 28 -0.72 31.68 -7.95
CA SER A 28 0.37 32.29 -7.17
C SER A 28 1.69 32.02 -7.90
N GLU A 29 2.65 32.93 -7.82
CA GLU A 29 4.02 32.69 -8.32
C GLU A 29 4.53 31.38 -7.71
N GLY A 30 4.67 30.34 -8.54
CA GLY A 30 4.93 28.99 -8.07
C GLY A 30 6.16 28.94 -7.18
N LYS A 31 5.97 28.66 -5.88
CA LYS A 31 7.09 28.56 -4.93
C LYS A 31 7.60 27.15 -4.98
N ASP A 32 8.55 26.92 -5.88
CA ASP A 32 9.31 25.68 -5.90
C ASP A 32 10.19 25.61 -4.65
N LEU A 33 10.08 24.52 -3.88
CA LEU A 33 10.73 24.35 -2.58
C LEU A 33 11.60 23.09 -2.58
N THR A 34 12.76 23.13 -1.93
CA THR A 34 13.49 21.89 -1.61
C THR A 34 12.78 21.13 -0.47
N ASP A 35 13.08 19.84 -0.30
CA ASP A 35 12.55 19.06 0.84
C ASP A 35 12.87 19.72 2.20
N ALA A 36 14.03 20.40 2.32
CA ALA A 36 14.41 21.12 3.54
C ALA A 36 13.55 22.38 3.77
N GLN A 37 13.23 23.12 2.72
CA GLN A 37 12.38 24.31 2.82
C GLN A 37 10.91 23.93 3.05
N LEU A 38 10.44 22.84 2.44
CA LEU A 38 9.08 22.34 2.61
C LEU A 38 8.78 21.99 4.07
N LYS A 39 9.76 21.45 4.81
CA LYS A 39 9.64 21.13 6.25
C LYS A 39 9.31 22.32 7.14
N GLU A 40 9.57 23.56 6.70
CA GLU A 40 9.20 24.75 7.46
C GLU A 40 7.69 25.04 7.45
N TYR A 41 6.92 24.33 6.64
CA TYR A 41 5.47 24.50 6.45
C TYR A 41 4.69 23.29 7.00
N ASP A 42 5.13 22.77 8.15
CA ASP A 42 4.50 21.65 8.88
C ASP A 42 3.35 22.07 9.81
N GLY A 43 3.11 23.37 9.93
CA GLY A 43 2.05 23.93 10.77
C GLY A 43 2.43 24.16 12.23
N SER A 44 3.70 23.95 12.60
CA SER A 44 4.24 24.33 13.91
C SER A 44 4.13 25.84 14.16
N ASP A 45 4.34 26.64 13.12
CA ASP A 45 4.11 28.08 13.12
C ASP A 45 2.67 28.39 12.70
N PRO A 46 1.82 28.99 13.57
CA PRO A 46 0.45 29.37 13.23
C PRO A 46 0.36 30.44 12.14
N GLU A 47 1.40 31.28 11.99
CA GLU A 47 1.42 32.39 11.02
C GLU A 47 1.82 31.93 9.62
N LYS A 48 2.41 30.73 9.49
CA LYS A 48 2.76 30.14 8.20
C LYS A 48 1.62 29.30 7.61
N PRO A 49 1.50 29.28 6.27
CA PRO A 49 0.63 28.33 5.60
C PRO A 49 1.14 26.91 5.82
N LEU A 50 0.24 25.95 5.62
CA LEU A 50 0.48 24.53 5.81
C LEU A 50 0.57 23.86 4.45
N TYR A 51 1.72 23.25 4.15
CA TYR A 51 1.94 22.61 2.86
C TYR A 51 2.04 21.10 2.98
N LEU A 52 1.65 20.42 1.93
CA LEU A 52 1.80 18.98 1.77
C LEU A 52 2.23 18.71 0.34
N ALA A 53 3.22 17.86 0.15
CA ALA A 53 3.62 17.42 -1.17
C ALA A 53 3.19 15.97 -1.43
N ILE A 54 2.78 15.73 -2.67
CA ILE A 54 2.55 14.39 -3.19
C ILE A 54 2.99 14.33 -4.64
N ASN A 55 3.76 13.29 -4.96
CA ASN A 55 4.38 13.08 -6.26
C ASN A 55 5.12 14.34 -6.76
N GLY A 56 5.85 14.99 -5.85
CA GLY A 56 6.61 16.21 -6.11
C GLY A 56 5.77 17.48 -6.34
N THR A 57 4.43 17.45 -6.25
CA THR A 57 3.58 18.64 -6.34
C THR A 57 3.19 19.12 -4.96
N ILE A 58 3.36 20.41 -4.68
CA ILE A 58 3.09 21.05 -3.39
C ILE A 58 1.67 21.65 -3.42
N TYR A 59 0.88 21.28 -2.43
CA TYR A 59 -0.48 21.76 -2.22
C TYR A 59 -0.57 22.57 -0.92
N ASP A 60 -1.34 23.66 -0.94
CA ASP A 60 -1.73 24.37 0.27
C ASP A 60 -2.91 23.65 0.94
N VAL A 61 -2.65 23.08 2.11
CA VAL A 61 -3.63 22.36 2.91
C VAL A 61 -4.04 23.15 4.16
N SER A 62 -3.78 24.46 4.21
CA SER A 62 -4.13 25.35 5.32
C SER A 62 -5.61 25.33 5.67
N ILE A 63 -6.50 25.19 4.67
CA ILE A 63 -7.94 25.03 4.87
C ILE A 63 -8.28 23.75 5.68
N GLY A 64 -7.40 22.76 5.65
CA GLY A 64 -7.50 21.50 6.38
C GLY A 64 -6.63 21.46 7.64
N ARG A 65 -6.29 22.59 8.27
CA ARG A 65 -5.37 22.64 9.43
C ARG A 65 -5.78 21.73 10.60
N ASN A 66 -7.07 21.46 10.79
CA ASN A 66 -7.54 20.50 11.81
C ASN A 66 -7.15 19.04 11.51
N PHE A 67 -6.88 18.71 10.24
CA PHE A 67 -6.51 17.37 9.78
C PHE A 67 -5.01 17.22 9.60
N TYR A 68 -4.37 18.22 8.96
CA TYR A 68 -2.96 18.19 8.58
C TYR A 68 -2.06 19.03 9.49
N GLY A 69 -2.63 19.86 10.37
CA GLY A 69 -1.83 20.65 11.31
C GLY A 69 -1.43 19.85 12.56
N PRO A 70 -0.72 20.47 13.50
CA PRO A 70 -0.31 19.83 14.74
C PRO A 70 -1.50 19.21 15.50
N GLY A 71 -1.38 17.94 15.87
CA GLY A 71 -2.44 17.18 16.57
C GLY A 71 -3.54 16.61 15.65
N GLY A 72 -3.52 16.94 14.35
CA GLY A 72 -4.40 16.33 13.35
C GLY A 72 -3.96 14.91 12.99
N HIS A 73 -4.91 14.06 12.61
CA HIS A 73 -4.64 12.65 12.26
C HIS A 73 -3.65 12.50 11.10
N TYR A 74 -3.63 13.45 10.16
CA TYR A 74 -2.76 13.47 8.99
C TYR A 74 -1.61 14.48 9.14
N GLY A 75 -1.33 14.95 10.35
CA GLY A 75 -0.31 15.98 10.61
C GLY A 75 1.11 15.57 10.23
N HIS A 76 1.40 14.27 10.27
CA HIS A 76 2.70 13.70 9.88
C HIS A 76 3.02 13.88 8.38
N PHE A 77 2.03 14.20 7.55
CA PHE A 77 2.23 14.48 6.12
C PHE A 77 2.56 15.95 5.82
N ALA A 78 2.34 16.86 6.77
CA ALA A 78 2.61 18.28 6.56
C ALA A 78 4.12 18.57 6.46
N GLY A 79 4.47 19.51 5.60
CA GLY A 79 5.83 19.92 5.31
C GLY A 79 6.67 18.86 4.60
N ARG A 80 6.06 17.86 3.98
CA ARG A 80 6.77 16.69 3.42
C ARG A 80 6.15 16.18 2.13
N ASP A 81 6.98 15.48 1.36
CA ASP A 81 6.53 14.58 0.30
C ASP A 81 6.66 13.14 0.80
N ALA A 82 5.53 12.49 1.05
CA ALA A 82 5.45 11.21 1.76
C ALA A 82 4.82 10.11 0.90
N ASN A 83 5.15 10.08 -0.40
CA ASN A 83 4.61 9.11 -1.37
C ASN A 83 4.64 7.67 -0.85
N ARG A 84 5.73 7.30 -0.17
CA ARG A 84 5.90 5.97 0.37
C ARG A 84 4.79 5.63 1.37
N ALA A 85 4.59 6.48 2.37
CA ALA A 85 3.57 6.28 3.39
C ALA A 85 2.14 6.33 2.83
N TRP A 86 1.87 7.10 1.76
CA TRP A 86 0.58 7.06 1.06
C TRP A 86 0.28 5.71 0.41
N VAL A 87 1.30 4.98 -0.02
CA VAL A 87 1.18 3.69 -0.71
C VAL A 87 1.27 2.52 0.26
N THR A 88 2.19 2.56 1.21
CA THR A 88 2.36 1.51 2.21
C THR A 88 1.32 1.57 3.33
N GLU A 89 0.65 2.71 3.49
CA GLU A 89 -0.23 3.02 4.63
C GLU A 89 0.51 2.86 5.97
N CYS A 90 1.81 3.16 5.97
CA CYS A 90 2.66 3.06 7.14
C CYS A 90 3.32 4.42 7.41
N TRP A 91 2.99 5.00 8.56
CA TRP A 91 3.50 6.28 9.03
C TRP A 91 3.91 6.24 10.51
N ASP A 92 4.12 5.04 11.05
CA ASP A 92 4.57 4.84 12.44
C ASP A 92 6.01 5.28 12.68
N SER A 93 6.80 5.43 11.61
CA SER A 93 8.19 5.88 11.69
C SER A 93 8.46 7.02 10.71
N GLU A 94 9.27 7.97 11.17
CA GLU A 94 9.73 9.12 10.38
C GLU A 94 10.46 8.73 9.08
N ALA A 95 11.07 7.54 9.06
CA ALA A 95 11.77 7.03 7.87
C ALA A 95 10.80 6.69 6.73
N GLU A 96 9.57 6.26 7.05
CA GLU A 96 8.54 5.92 6.04
C GLU A 96 7.92 7.18 5.40
N LEU A 97 8.01 8.33 6.06
CA LEU A 97 7.50 9.62 5.59
C LEU A 97 8.46 10.26 4.57
N THR A 98 8.69 9.54 3.47
CA THR A 98 9.62 9.90 2.39
C THR A 98 8.96 9.80 1.02
N HIS A 99 9.53 10.52 0.05
CA HIS A 99 9.14 10.47 -1.35
C HIS A 99 9.70 9.24 -2.07
N ASP A 100 10.64 8.54 -1.43
CA ASP A 100 11.37 7.42 -2.02
C ASP A 100 10.53 6.15 -2.12
N MET A 101 10.16 5.83 -3.35
CA MET A 101 9.35 4.67 -3.71
C MET A 101 10.19 3.42 -4.00
N ARG A 102 11.52 3.49 -3.94
CA ARG A 102 12.39 2.32 -4.17
C ARG A 102 12.04 1.22 -3.16
N GLY A 103 11.92 -0.02 -3.65
CA GLY A 103 11.53 -1.18 -2.85
C GLY A 103 10.03 -1.30 -2.55
N VAL A 104 9.22 -0.26 -2.72
CA VAL A 104 7.76 -0.33 -2.47
C VAL A 104 7.09 -1.33 -3.41
N ILE A 105 7.61 -1.49 -4.64
CA ILE A 105 7.13 -2.51 -5.60
C ILE A 105 7.04 -3.92 -4.99
N ASP A 106 7.88 -4.27 -4.02
CA ASP A 106 7.88 -5.60 -3.42
C ASP A 106 6.55 -5.93 -2.71
N MET A 107 5.79 -4.92 -2.26
CA MET A 107 4.45 -5.11 -1.69
C MET A 107 3.39 -5.46 -2.75
N PHE A 108 3.64 -5.15 -4.01
CA PHE A 108 2.76 -5.47 -5.14
C PHE A 108 3.20 -6.74 -5.87
N MET A 109 4.43 -7.19 -5.64
CA MET A 109 4.93 -8.45 -6.19
C MET A 109 4.24 -9.65 -5.54
N PRO A 110 3.60 -10.53 -6.34
CA PRO A 110 2.87 -11.67 -5.80
C PRO A 110 3.80 -12.64 -5.06
N LYS A 111 3.30 -13.20 -3.97
CA LYS A 111 3.84 -14.38 -3.31
C LYS A 111 3.28 -15.62 -3.99
N TYR A 112 4.15 -16.59 -4.27
CA TYR A 112 3.76 -17.86 -4.86
C TYR A 112 3.77 -18.95 -3.80
N MET A 113 2.61 -19.59 -3.60
CA MET A 113 2.44 -20.60 -2.55
C MET A 113 3.31 -21.85 -2.82
N ASP A 114 3.48 -22.26 -4.07
CA ASP A 114 4.40 -23.35 -4.43
C ASP A 114 5.87 -23.02 -4.13
N GLU A 115 6.25 -21.75 -4.23
CA GLU A 115 7.56 -21.24 -3.84
C GLU A 115 7.73 -21.20 -2.32
N GLU A 116 6.74 -20.69 -1.59
CA GLU A 116 6.74 -20.66 -0.12
C GLU A 116 6.76 -22.07 0.48
N LEU A 117 5.99 -23.01 -0.07
CA LEU A 117 6.02 -24.43 0.32
C LEU A 117 7.38 -25.06 0.06
N ALA A 118 7.98 -24.78 -1.10
CA ALA A 118 9.31 -25.28 -1.43
C ALA A 118 10.40 -24.73 -0.49
N ASP A 119 10.30 -23.45 -0.11
CA ASP A 119 11.24 -22.81 0.80
C ASP A 119 11.05 -23.35 2.23
N ALA A 120 9.80 -23.47 2.69
CA ALA A 120 9.45 -24.07 3.98
C ALA A 120 9.89 -25.54 4.09
N ALA A 121 9.76 -26.33 3.03
CA ALA A 121 10.23 -27.72 2.98
C ALA A 121 11.76 -27.82 3.21
N GLU A 122 12.51 -26.83 2.73
CA GLU A 122 13.96 -26.68 2.94
C GLU A 122 14.33 -26.07 4.29
N GLY A 123 13.34 -25.69 5.11
CA GLY A 123 13.56 -25.03 6.40
C GLY A 123 13.92 -23.56 6.26
N LYS A 124 13.67 -22.95 5.10
CA LYS A 124 13.77 -21.51 4.88
C LYS A 124 12.41 -20.90 5.22
N SER A 125 12.34 -20.06 6.26
CA SER A 125 11.16 -19.25 6.53
C SER A 125 11.43 -17.81 6.12
N SER A 126 10.62 -17.24 5.23
CA SER A 126 10.54 -15.78 5.13
C SER A 126 9.80 -15.27 6.36
N GLY A 127 10.26 -14.16 6.96
CA GLY A 127 9.66 -13.57 8.18
C GLY A 127 8.16 -13.30 8.07
N ASP A 128 7.66 -13.17 6.84
CA ASP A 128 6.27 -12.85 6.53
C ASP A 128 5.44 -14.09 6.15
N SER A 129 5.99 -15.31 6.24
CA SER A 129 5.29 -16.55 5.89
C SER A 129 4.66 -17.21 7.13
N ASN A 130 3.39 -17.55 7.05
CA ASN A 130 2.68 -18.28 8.10
C ASN A 130 2.98 -19.80 8.09
N LEU A 131 3.99 -20.24 7.33
CA LEU A 131 4.38 -21.66 7.21
C LEU A 131 5.44 -22.10 8.24
N ALA A 132 5.82 -21.21 9.15
CA ALA A 132 6.73 -21.54 10.23
C ALA A 132 6.23 -22.79 11.01
N GLY A 133 7.08 -23.80 11.15
CA GLY A 133 6.74 -25.05 11.83
C GLY A 133 6.01 -26.11 10.97
N LEU A 134 5.64 -25.81 9.72
CA LEU A 134 4.95 -26.75 8.81
C LEU A 134 5.91 -27.47 7.84
N GLN A 135 7.20 -27.62 8.19
CA GLN A 135 8.22 -28.13 7.26
C GLN A 135 7.89 -29.53 6.70
N GLU A 136 7.48 -30.46 7.55
CA GLU A 136 7.15 -31.83 7.12
C GLU A 136 5.91 -31.88 6.22
N GLN A 137 4.89 -31.09 6.53
CA GLN A 137 3.70 -30.95 5.67
C GLN A 137 4.06 -30.30 4.33
N SER A 138 4.96 -29.32 4.35
CA SER A 138 5.46 -28.65 3.16
C SER A 138 6.22 -29.62 2.25
N ARG A 139 7.06 -30.51 2.80
CA ARG A 139 7.75 -31.56 2.03
C ARG A 139 6.77 -32.48 1.31
N LYS A 140 5.73 -32.95 1.99
CA LYS A 140 4.67 -33.80 1.40
C LYS A 140 3.92 -33.07 0.27
N LEU A 141 3.62 -31.79 0.46
CA LEU A 141 2.95 -30.98 -0.56
C LEU A 141 3.86 -30.72 -1.77
N VAL A 142 5.16 -30.47 -1.54
CA VAL A 142 6.15 -30.30 -2.61
C VAL A 142 6.35 -31.61 -3.40
N GLU A 143 6.33 -32.77 -2.75
CA GLU A 143 6.37 -34.07 -3.43
C GLU A 143 5.15 -34.25 -4.36
N LYS A 144 3.97 -33.83 -3.90
CA LYS A 144 2.71 -33.95 -4.66
C LYS A 144 2.58 -32.93 -5.80
N PHE A 145 2.92 -31.68 -5.55
CA PHE A 145 2.67 -30.56 -6.48
C PHE A 145 3.90 -30.16 -7.31
N GLY A 146 5.09 -30.60 -6.90
CA GLY A 146 6.36 -30.26 -7.53
C GLY A 146 6.96 -28.98 -6.98
N LYS A 147 8.27 -28.83 -7.18
CA LYS A 147 9.03 -27.63 -6.82
C LYS A 147 9.30 -26.77 -8.06
N PRO A 148 8.99 -25.46 -8.03
CA PRO A 148 9.33 -24.56 -9.14
C PRO A 148 10.85 -24.41 -9.30
N SER A 149 11.31 -24.37 -10.55
CA SER A 149 12.74 -24.18 -10.85
C SER A 149 13.17 -22.72 -10.64
N LYS A 150 14.48 -22.47 -10.40
CA LYS A 150 14.99 -21.08 -10.30
C LYS A 150 14.68 -20.23 -11.53
N LYS A 151 14.74 -20.84 -12.73
CA LYS A 151 14.42 -20.17 -14.01
C LYS A 151 12.94 -19.80 -14.08
N GLU A 152 12.07 -20.66 -13.57
CA GLU A 152 10.63 -20.41 -13.52
C GLU A 152 10.30 -19.28 -12.53
N ARG A 153 10.87 -19.31 -11.32
CA ARG A 153 10.72 -18.21 -10.34
C ARG A 153 11.17 -16.86 -10.91
N ALA A 154 12.33 -16.84 -11.58
CA ALA A 154 12.83 -15.63 -12.23
C ALA A 154 11.89 -15.12 -13.33
N LYS A 155 11.35 -16.04 -14.16
CA LYS A 155 10.38 -15.68 -15.21
C LYS A 155 9.07 -15.17 -14.64
N ARG A 156 8.57 -15.75 -13.54
CA ARG A 156 7.38 -15.23 -12.82
C ARG A 156 7.62 -13.82 -12.33
N LYS A 157 8.76 -13.58 -11.66
CA LYS A 157 9.16 -12.25 -11.20
C LYS A 157 9.23 -11.24 -12.34
N GLU A 158 9.78 -11.63 -13.49
CA GLU A 158 9.85 -10.78 -14.68
C GLU A 158 8.45 -10.48 -15.26
N ASN A 159 7.59 -11.50 -15.38
CA ASN A 159 6.24 -11.35 -15.92
C ASN A 159 5.31 -10.52 -15.02
N ASP A 160 5.48 -10.63 -13.70
CA ASP A 160 4.61 -9.97 -12.72
C ASP A 160 5.03 -8.53 -12.45
N ARG A 161 6.28 -8.19 -12.74
CA ARG A 161 6.84 -6.87 -12.49
C ARG A 161 6.03 -5.73 -13.14
N PRO A 162 5.62 -5.80 -14.42
CA PRO A 162 4.80 -4.74 -15.01
C PRO A 162 3.43 -4.56 -14.35
N GLU A 163 2.80 -5.64 -13.91
CA GLU A 163 1.52 -5.58 -13.19
C GLU A 163 1.70 -4.95 -11.80
N ALA A 164 2.79 -5.32 -11.11
CA ALA A 164 3.16 -4.76 -9.81
C ALA A 164 3.53 -3.26 -9.91
N GLU A 165 4.28 -2.85 -10.93
CA GLU A 165 4.61 -1.44 -11.22
C GLU A 165 3.32 -0.64 -11.46
N LYS A 166 2.41 -1.17 -12.29
CA LYS A 166 1.11 -0.53 -12.53
C LYS A 166 0.27 -0.43 -11.26
N ALA A 167 0.23 -1.46 -10.43
CA ALA A 167 -0.51 -1.44 -9.17
C ALA A 167 0.07 -0.41 -8.18
N MET A 168 1.40 -0.30 -8.10
CA MET A 168 2.09 0.72 -7.30
C MET A 168 1.76 2.14 -7.79
N GLU A 169 1.83 2.38 -9.10
CA GLU A 169 1.47 3.66 -9.71
C GLU A 169 0.00 4.01 -9.47
N GLN A 170 -0.91 3.04 -9.57
CA GLN A 170 -2.33 3.24 -9.30
C GLN A 170 -2.59 3.58 -7.83
N ALA A 171 -1.89 2.92 -6.90
CA ALA A 171 -2.01 3.20 -5.47
C ALA A 171 -1.64 4.65 -5.15
N LEU A 172 -0.51 5.14 -5.66
CA LEU A 172 -0.12 6.55 -5.52
C LEU A 172 -1.05 7.48 -6.32
N GLY A 173 -1.41 7.07 -7.52
CA GLY A 173 -2.25 7.81 -8.46
C GLY A 173 -3.64 8.13 -7.92
N LYS A 174 -4.23 7.25 -7.10
CA LYS A 174 -5.49 7.53 -6.38
C LYS A 174 -5.37 8.81 -5.54
N TRP A 175 -4.30 8.92 -4.77
CA TRP A 175 -4.04 10.08 -3.90
C TRP A 175 -3.65 11.33 -4.68
N VAL A 176 -2.79 11.19 -5.70
CA VAL A 176 -2.45 12.29 -6.59
C VAL A 176 -3.71 12.88 -7.23
N SER A 177 -4.60 12.02 -7.72
CA SER A 177 -5.87 12.44 -8.32
C SER A 177 -6.81 13.08 -7.31
N PHE A 178 -6.85 12.59 -6.07
CA PHE A 178 -7.63 13.20 -4.99
C PHE A 178 -7.22 14.66 -4.76
N PHE A 179 -5.92 14.94 -4.55
CA PHE A 179 -5.46 16.31 -4.31
C PHE A 179 -5.68 17.20 -5.54
N ALA A 180 -5.32 16.71 -6.73
CA ALA A 180 -5.45 17.45 -7.98
C ALA A 180 -6.92 17.77 -8.34
N SER A 181 -7.85 16.85 -8.07
CA SER A 181 -9.27 17.00 -8.45
C SER A 181 -10.13 17.65 -7.36
N SER A 182 -9.60 17.82 -6.14
CA SER A 182 -10.39 18.30 -5.01
C SER A 182 -10.92 19.72 -5.18
N GLY A 183 -10.24 20.57 -5.97
CA GLY A 183 -10.48 22.02 -6.05
C GLY A 183 -10.24 22.79 -4.74
N LYS A 184 -10.14 22.07 -3.62
CA LYS A 184 -10.01 22.57 -2.25
C LYS A 184 -8.59 22.99 -1.92
N TYR A 185 -7.60 22.29 -2.48
CA TYR A 185 -6.19 22.51 -2.18
C TYR A 185 -5.51 23.13 -3.40
N PRO A 186 -5.21 24.44 -3.38
CA PRO A 186 -4.52 25.07 -4.49
C PRO A 186 -3.08 24.57 -4.60
N VAL A 187 -2.59 24.47 -5.83
CA VAL A 187 -1.19 24.12 -6.11
C VAL A 187 -0.31 25.33 -5.83
N VAL A 188 0.74 25.12 -5.05
CA VAL A 188 1.72 26.15 -4.66
C VAL A 188 2.97 26.09 -5.53
N GLY A 189 3.42 24.90 -5.92
CA GLY A 189 4.67 24.72 -6.65
C GLY A 189 5.10 23.26 -6.72
N LYS A 190 6.39 23.02 -6.97
CA LYS A 190 6.97 21.68 -7.00
C LYS A 190 8.12 21.51 -6.00
N VAL A 191 8.35 20.27 -5.60
CA VAL A 191 9.52 19.92 -4.80
C VAL A 191 10.75 19.82 -5.71
N LEU A 192 11.79 20.60 -5.40
CA LEU A 192 13.05 20.62 -6.12
C LEU A 192 14.00 19.57 -5.56
N ARG A 193 14.47 18.67 -6.45
CA ARG A 193 15.45 17.63 -6.15
C ARG A 193 16.47 17.54 -7.28
N GLU A 194 17.67 17.09 -6.95
CA GLU A 194 18.73 16.84 -7.94
C GLU A 194 18.35 15.69 -8.88
N GLU A 195 18.68 15.81 -10.16
CA GLU A 195 18.47 14.73 -11.12
C GLU A 195 19.35 13.52 -10.75
N GLY A 196 18.75 12.34 -10.66
CA GLY A 196 19.47 11.12 -10.29
C GLY A 196 19.83 11.02 -8.80
N TRP A 197 19.16 11.78 -7.92
CA TRP A 197 19.25 11.66 -6.45
C TRP A 197 19.17 10.19 -5.98
N GLU A 198 18.42 9.35 -6.68
CA GLU A 198 18.26 7.91 -6.43
C GLU A 198 19.58 7.12 -6.41
N LYS A 199 20.64 7.62 -7.05
CA LYS A 199 21.94 6.93 -7.10
C LYS A 199 22.85 7.27 -5.92
N THR A 200 22.65 8.43 -5.32
CA THR A 200 23.46 8.96 -4.23
C THR A 200 22.74 8.88 -2.88
N ALA A 201 21.42 8.76 -2.90
CA ALA A 201 20.61 8.63 -1.71
C ALA A 201 20.88 7.29 -1.00
N PRO A 202 20.84 7.30 0.36
CA PRO A 202 20.91 6.06 1.14
C PRO A 202 19.79 5.10 0.75
N GLU A 203 19.96 3.81 1.06
CA GLU A 203 18.88 2.84 0.84
C GLU A 203 17.62 3.27 1.62
N PRO A 204 16.43 3.20 0.99
CA PRO A 204 15.19 3.50 1.69
C PRO A 204 14.97 2.49 2.83
N PRO A 205 14.12 2.83 3.82
CA PRO A 205 13.72 1.84 4.82
C PRO A 205 13.07 0.61 4.15
N ALA A 206 13.10 -0.52 4.85
CA ALA A 206 12.36 -1.70 4.44
C ALA A 206 10.85 -1.43 4.49
N VAL A 207 10.08 -2.04 3.59
CA VAL A 207 8.62 -1.91 3.63
C VAL A 207 8.10 -2.51 4.94
N CYS A 208 7.21 -1.79 5.63
CA CYS A 208 6.62 -2.24 6.88
C CYS A 208 5.94 -3.62 6.75
N GLU A 209 5.95 -4.39 7.85
CA GLU A 209 5.39 -5.74 7.88
C GLU A 209 3.89 -5.77 7.50
N SER A 210 3.13 -4.75 7.93
CA SER A 210 1.70 -4.59 7.60
C SER A 210 1.45 -4.50 6.09
N ALA A 211 2.26 -3.75 5.36
CA ALA A 211 2.17 -3.67 3.91
C ALA A 211 2.64 -4.97 3.23
N MET A 212 3.71 -5.60 3.73
CA MET A 212 4.21 -6.87 3.19
C MET A 212 3.24 -8.04 3.38
N LYS A 213 2.37 -7.99 4.39
CA LYS A 213 1.27 -8.95 4.58
C LYS A 213 0.14 -8.80 3.56
N LYS A 214 -0.07 -7.60 3.00
CA LYS A 214 -1.10 -7.32 1.99
C LYS A 214 -0.70 -7.78 0.56
N ARG A 215 0.48 -8.36 0.39
CA ARG A 215 0.99 -8.83 -0.90
C ARG A 215 0.03 -9.81 -1.58
N PRO A 216 -0.20 -9.70 -2.91
CA PRO A 216 -1.02 -10.66 -3.64
C PRO A 216 -0.49 -12.09 -3.50
N ILE A 217 -1.38 -13.08 -3.41
CA ILE A 217 -1.00 -14.49 -3.32
C ILE A 217 -1.46 -15.23 -4.57
N ARG A 218 -0.55 -15.98 -5.19
CA ARG A 218 -0.79 -16.87 -6.33
C ARG A 218 -0.39 -18.30 -5.96
N GLY A 219 -0.97 -19.30 -6.60
CA GLY A 219 -0.68 -20.70 -6.30
C GLY A 219 0.62 -21.16 -6.91
N GLY A 220 0.83 -20.80 -8.18
CA GLY A 220 1.93 -21.28 -9.00
C GLY A 220 1.74 -22.72 -9.45
N GLY A 221 2.14 -23.00 -10.69
CA GLY A 221 2.16 -24.34 -11.26
C GLY A 221 0.84 -25.11 -11.07
N LYS A 222 0.91 -26.27 -10.42
CA LYS A 222 -0.27 -27.12 -10.16
C LYS A 222 -1.16 -26.60 -9.01
N LEU A 223 -0.63 -25.73 -8.14
CA LEU A 223 -1.37 -25.16 -7.01
C LEU A 223 -2.36 -24.09 -7.47
N ASP A 224 -2.12 -23.40 -8.60
CA ASP A 224 -3.10 -22.46 -9.17
C ASP A 224 -4.43 -23.15 -9.48
N ALA A 225 -4.39 -24.37 -10.03
CA ALA A 225 -5.60 -25.14 -10.33
C ALA A 225 -6.38 -25.54 -9.07
N VAL A 226 -5.69 -25.75 -7.94
CA VAL A 226 -6.32 -26.11 -6.67
C VAL A 226 -6.89 -24.89 -5.98
N MET A 227 -6.17 -23.77 -5.97
CA MET A 227 -6.65 -22.53 -5.33
C MET A 227 -7.79 -21.86 -6.09
N ASN A 228 -7.80 -21.98 -7.42
CA ASN A 228 -8.88 -21.44 -8.26
C ASN A 228 -10.06 -22.41 -8.43
N ALA A 229 -9.99 -23.63 -7.87
CA ALA A 229 -11.11 -24.56 -7.92
C ALA A 229 -12.22 -24.04 -6.98
N PRO A 230 -13.49 -23.99 -7.44
CA PRO A 230 -14.59 -23.64 -6.55
C PRO A 230 -14.63 -24.64 -5.39
N LEU A 231 -14.51 -24.15 -4.16
CA LEU A 231 -14.63 -24.96 -2.95
C LEU A 231 -16.00 -25.62 -2.95
N LYS A 232 -16.05 -26.89 -3.35
CA LYS A 232 -17.24 -27.72 -3.22
C LYS A 232 -17.37 -28.03 -1.73
N MET A 233 -18.00 -27.13 -0.96
CA MET A 233 -18.46 -27.42 0.40
C MET A 233 -19.48 -28.55 0.30
N GLY A 234 -19.02 -29.79 0.42
CA GLY A 234 -19.87 -30.94 0.69
C GLY A 234 -20.25 -30.93 2.15
N GLY A 235 -21.43 -30.37 2.45
CA GLY A 235 -22.07 -30.42 3.75
C GLY A 235 -23.43 -31.07 3.63
N ASP A 236 -23.47 -32.37 3.33
CA ASP A 236 -24.65 -33.19 3.58
C ASP A 236 -24.67 -33.52 5.08
N GLY A 237 -25.12 -32.54 5.86
CA GLY A 237 -25.28 -32.62 7.30
C GLY A 237 -26.74 -32.36 7.62
N GLY A 238 -27.56 -33.41 7.50
CA GLY A 238 -28.97 -33.38 7.89
C GLY A 238 -29.11 -32.88 9.33
N ILE A 239 -29.81 -31.76 9.49
CA ILE A 239 -30.31 -31.29 10.78
C ILE A 239 -31.46 -32.22 11.16
N MET A 240 -31.18 -33.25 11.98
CA MET A 240 -32.19 -33.87 12.81
C MET A 240 -32.68 -32.78 13.78
N ARG A 241 -33.94 -32.36 13.62
CA ARG A 241 -34.66 -31.64 14.66
C ARG A 241 -35.14 -32.70 15.65
N ASP A 242 -34.32 -33.02 16.63
CA ASP A 242 -34.78 -33.66 17.85
C ASP A 242 -35.56 -32.59 18.63
N ASN A 243 -36.88 -32.65 18.56
CA ASN A 243 -37.77 -31.87 19.42
C ASN A 243 -38.90 -32.79 19.88
N ASP A 244 -38.53 -33.78 20.69
CA ASP A 244 -39.42 -34.58 21.51
C ASP A 244 -38.79 -34.74 22.90
N ARG A 245 -39.65 -34.62 23.93
CA ARG A 245 -39.43 -34.67 25.39
C ARG A 245 -39.13 -33.31 26.07
N ASP A 246 -39.88 -32.88 27.09
CA ASP A 246 -40.89 -33.55 27.92
C ASP A 246 -41.88 -32.51 28.48
N GLU A 247 -43.07 -33.01 28.76
CA GLU A 247 -44.16 -32.42 29.54
C GLU A 247 -43.73 -32.04 30.97
N LEU A 248 -44.31 -30.95 31.51
CA LEU A 248 -45.06 -30.88 32.79
C LEU A 248 -45.34 -29.42 33.19
#